data_AF-A0AAE4EXX0-F1
#
_entry.id   AF-A0AAE4EXX0-F1
#
_cell.length_a   1.000
_cell.length_b   1.000
_cell.length_c   1.000
_cell.angle_alpha   90.00
_cell.angle_beta   90.00
_cell.angle_gamma   90.00
#
_symmetry.space_group_name_H-M   'P 1'
#
loop_
_entity.id
_entity.type
_entity.pdbx_description
1 polymer ?
#
loop_
_entity_poly.entity_id
_entity_poly.type
_entity_poly.pdbx_seq_one_letter_code
_entity_poly.pdbx_strand_id
1 'polypeptide(L)'
;MQSGLAALDPHKAVLPIIALIGLVPVLLRYRRSSRLFVVGYVLLVVATVVTNVENLFLGTVLNYAEHYLGLMGSGLAFLFAAYVRRKQVLGDDDDGAEAAADGQEVAADGGSAEV
;
A
#
# COMPACT_ATOMS: atom_id res chain seq x y z
N MET A 1 -28.26 34.27 -11.04
CA MET A 1 -27.52 33.05 -11.40
C MET A 1 -26.25 32.98 -10.56
N GLN A 2 -26.42 32.66 -9.29
CA GLN A 2 -25.37 32.17 -8.38
C GLN A 2 -25.80 30.74 -8.06
N SER A 3 -24.99 29.71 -7.99
CA SER A 3 -23.60 29.46 -8.36
C SER A 3 -23.53 27.95 -8.21
N GLY A 4 -23.34 27.17 -9.28
CA GLY A 4 -23.08 25.72 -9.13
C GLY A 4 -21.88 25.44 -8.21
N LEU A 5 -21.04 26.47 -8.01
CA LEU A 5 -19.93 26.54 -7.07
C LEU A 5 -20.35 26.63 -5.58
N ALA A 6 -21.58 27.06 -5.27
CA ALA A 6 -22.08 27.12 -3.89
C ALA A 6 -22.56 25.75 -3.37
N ALA A 7 -22.86 24.81 -4.27
CA ALA A 7 -23.15 23.40 -3.92
C ALA A 7 -21.87 22.56 -3.76
N LEU A 8 -20.77 23.00 -4.38
CA LEU A 8 -19.42 22.48 -4.15
C LEU A 8 -18.92 23.02 -2.82
N ASP A 9 -19.36 22.44 -1.72
CA ASP A 9 -18.76 22.75 -0.44
C ASP A 9 -17.28 22.34 -0.48
N PRO A 10 -16.32 23.29 -0.44
CA PRO A 10 -14.93 23.03 -0.80
C PRO A 10 -14.32 21.89 0.00
N HIS A 11 -14.75 21.72 1.25
CA HIS A 11 -14.26 20.68 2.15
C HIS A 11 -14.53 19.25 1.62
N LYS A 12 -15.63 19.03 0.87
CA LYS A 12 -15.96 17.71 0.29
C LYS A 12 -15.06 17.34 -0.88
N ALA A 13 -14.49 18.33 -1.57
CA ALA A 13 -13.62 18.09 -2.72
C ALA A 13 -12.16 17.85 -2.34
N VAL A 14 -11.71 18.31 -1.16
CA VAL A 14 -10.28 18.25 -0.77
C VAL A 14 -9.75 16.82 -0.73
N LEU A 15 -10.45 15.90 -0.06
CA LEU A 15 -9.99 14.52 0.11
C LEU A 15 -9.84 13.75 -1.22
N PRO A 16 -10.84 13.72 -2.12
CA PRO A 16 -10.69 13.03 -3.39
C PRO A 16 -9.60 13.66 -4.27
N ILE A 17 -9.43 14.99 -4.24
CA ILE A 17 -8.35 15.66 -4.97
C ILE A 17 -6.97 15.21 -4.46
N ILE A 18 -6.76 15.21 -3.14
CA ILE A 18 -5.49 14.76 -2.55
C ILE A 18 -5.23 13.29 -2.87
N ALA A 19 -6.26 12.44 -2.78
CA ALA A 19 -6.16 11.02 -3.12
C ALA A 19 -5.77 10.81 -4.60
N LEU A 20 -6.33 11.60 -5.52
CA LEU A 20 -5.96 11.56 -6.94
C LEU A 20 -4.53 12.04 -7.20
N ILE A 21 -4.10 13.12 -6.53
CA ILE A 21 -2.71 13.61 -6.65
C ILE A 21 -1.73 12.54 -6.15
N GLY A 22 -2.02 11.92 -5.01
CA GLY A 22 -1.18 10.87 -4.43
C GLY A 22 -1.20 9.55 -5.21
N LEU A 23 -2.16 9.33 -6.11
CA LEU A 23 -2.18 8.16 -6.99
C LEU A 23 -1.00 8.16 -7.96
N VAL A 24 -0.56 9.33 -8.41
CA VAL A 24 0.53 9.48 -9.37
C VAL A 24 1.83 8.82 -8.88
N PRO A 25 2.40 9.17 -7.70
CA PRO A 25 3.61 8.52 -7.21
C PRO A 25 3.42 7.02 -6.94
N VAL A 26 2.22 6.58 -6.55
CA VAL A 26 1.91 5.15 -6.32
C VAL A 26 1.99 4.35 -7.62
N LEU A 27 1.42 4.89 -8.70
CA LEU A 27 1.50 4.27 -10.02
C LEU A 27 2.92 4.30 -10.58
N LEU A 28 3.64 5.41 -10.42
CA LEU A 28 5.04 5.52 -10.88
C LEU A 28 5.99 4.57 -10.14
N ARG A 29 5.71 4.23 -8.87
CA ARG A 29 6.47 3.26 -8.07
C ARG A 29 5.93 1.84 -8.15
N TYR A 30 5.04 1.53 -9.10
CA TYR A 30 4.48 0.19 -9.27
C TYR A 30 5.60 -0.85 -9.53
N ARG A 31 5.87 -1.69 -8.54
CA ARG A 31 6.78 -2.85 -8.64
C ARG A 31 6.03 -4.12 -8.30
N ARG A 32 6.46 -5.26 -8.85
CA ARG A 32 5.79 -6.57 -8.67
C ARG A 32 5.61 -6.97 -7.20
N SER A 33 6.54 -6.56 -6.32
CA SER A 33 6.48 -6.77 -4.86
C SER A 33 5.47 -5.86 -4.14
N SER A 34 5.02 -4.76 -4.75
CA SER A 34 4.16 -3.73 -4.13
C SER A 34 2.71 -3.76 -4.59
N ARG A 35 2.28 -4.80 -5.32
CA ARG A 35 0.92 -4.89 -5.90
C ARG A 35 -0.20 -4.72 -4.87
N LEU A 36 -0.05 -5.31 -3.69
CA LEU A 36 -1.04 -5.22 -2.62
C LEU A 36 -1.21 -3.79 -2.10
N PHE A 37 -0.12 -3.03 -2.04
CA PHE A 37 -0.13 -1.64 -1.63
C PHE A 37 -0.88 -0.77 -2.64
N VAL A 38 -0.68 -1.05 -3.93
CA VAL A 38 -1.36 -0.34 -5.03
C VAL A 38 -2.85 -0.66 -5.02
N VAL A 39 -3.24 -1.92 -4.79
CA VAL A 39 -4.65 -2.32 -4.65
C VAL A 39 -5.32 -1.56 -3.50
N GLY A 40 -4.69 -1.51 -2.32
CA GLY A 40 -5.20 -0.74 -1.19
C GLY A 40 -5.37 0.74 -1.52
N TYR A 41 -4.41 1.33 -2.24
CA TYR A 41 -4.47 2.73 -2.63
C TYR A 41 -5.57 3.02 -3.66
N VAL A 42 -5.74 2.16 -4.67
CA VAL A 42 -6.82 2.28 -5.65
C VAL A 42 -8.18 2.16 -4.96
N LEU A 43 -8.34 1.21 -4.03
CA LEU A 43 -9.55 1.09 -3.22
C LEU A 43 -9.86 2.37 -2.45
N LEU A 44 -8.85 3.00 -1.85
CA LEU A 44 -8.99 4.26 -1.13
C LEU A 44 -9.43 5.41 -2.05
N VAL A 45 -8.82 5.53 -3.24
CA VAL A 45 -9.21 6.54 -4.25
C VAL A 45 -10.64 6.32 -4.70
N VAL A 46 -11.03 5.08 -5.04
CA VAL A 46 -12.39 4.78 -5.49
C VAL A 46 -13.40 5.07 -4.38
N ALA A 47 -13.13 4.63 -3.15
CA ALA A 47 -13.99 4.88 -1.99
C ALA A 47 -14.24 6.37 -1.78
N THR A 48 -13.16 7.16 -1.80
CA THR A 48 -13.25 8.61 -1.59
C THR A 48 -13.95 9.32 -2.74
N VAL A 49 -13.67 8.96 -4.00
CA VAL A 49 -14.34 9.58 -5.15
C VAL A 49 -15.82 9.23 -5.18
N VAL A 50 -16.19 7.96 -5.08
CA VAL A 50 -17.58 7.50 -5.17
C VAL A 50 -18.42 8.11 -4.03
N THR A 51 -17.94 8.03 -2.78
CA THR A 51 -18.67 8.57 -1.62
C THR A 51 -18.87 10.09 -1.72
N ASN A 52 -17.89 10.83 -2.23
CA ASN A 52 -18.01 12.29 -2.38
C ASN A 52 -18.88 12.68 -3.57
N VAL A 53 -18.86 11.92 -4.67
CA VAL A 53 -19.77 12.10 -5.81
C VAL A 53 -21.22 11.81 -5.39
N GLU A 54 -21.47 10.71 -4.69
CA GLU A 54 -22.80 10.40 -4.17
C GLU A 54 -23.30 11.51 -3.25
N ASN A 55 -22.48 11.97 -2.30
CA ASN A 55 -22.83 13.09 -1.41
C ASN A 55 -23.11 14.41 -2.14
N LEU A 56 -22.60 14.59 -3.37
CA LEU A 56 -22.81 15.79 -4.16
C LEU A 56 -24.08 15.73 -5.02
N PHE A 57 -24.46 14.53 -5.48
CA PHE A 57 -25.56 14.36 -6.45
C PHE A 57 -26.79 13.61 -5.91
N LEU A 58 -26.63 12.69 -4.95
CA LEU A 58 -27.69 11.80 -4.44
C LEU A 58 -27.95 11.93 -2.92
N GLY A 59 -27.11 12.66 -2.17
CA GLY A 59 -27.25 12.79 -0.72
C GLY A 59 -26.57 11.62 0.02
N THR A 60 -27.26 11.00 0.99
CA THR A 60 -26.64 10.04 1.95
C THR A 60 -27.16 8.60 1.84
N VAL A 61 -27.64 8.16 0.68
CA VAL A 61 -28.43 6.91 0.55
C VAL A 61 -27.57 5.65 0.69
N LEU A 62 -26.35 5.65 0.14
CA LEU A 62 -25.35 4.57 0.18
C LEU A 62 -24.10 4.95 0.99
N ASN A 63 -24.00 6.22 1.39
CA ASN A 63 -22.86 6.84 2.06
C ASN A 63 -22.26 5.99 3.19
N TYR A 64 -23.05 5.36 4.06
CA TYR A 64 -22.47 4.54 5.15
C TYR A 64 -21.85 3.24 4.65
N ALA A 65 -22.56 2.49 3.79
CA ALA A 65 -22.08 1.20 3.31
C ALA A 65 -20.82 1.39 2.47
N GLU A 66 -20.82 2.34 1.54
CA GLU A 66 -19.69 2.59 0.64
C GLU A 66 -18.49 3.20 1.37
N HIS A 67 -18.73 4.09 2.32
CA HIS A 67 -17.66 4.68 3.12
C HIS A 67 -16.97 3.64 4.01
N TYR A 68 -17.75 2.80 4.70
CA TYR A 68 -17.17 1.74 5.53
C TYR A 68 -16.51 0.65 4.69
N LEU A 69 -17.15 0.11 3.65
CA LEU A 69 -16.55 -0.92 2.80
C LEU A 69 -15.31 -0.41 2.06
N GLY A 70 -15.38 0.81 1.52
CA GLY A 70 -14.30 1.40 0.78
C GLY A 70 -13.09 1.76 1.65
N LEU A 71 -13.30 2.53 2.73
CA LEU A 71 -12.19 2.93 3.60
C LEU A 71 -11.70 1.77 4.46
N MET A 72 -12.59 1.01 5.09
CA MET A 72 -12.17 -0.14 5.90
C MET A 72 -11.53 -1.22 5.03
N GLY A 73 -12.07 -1.49 3.84
CA GLY A 73 -11.48 -2.41 2.87
C GLY A 73 -10.08 -1.97 2.42
N SER A 74 -9.89 -0.67 2.17
CA SER A 74 -8.55 -0.12 1.87
C SER A 74 -7.59 -0.29 3.04
N GLY A 75 -8.04 -0.05 4.27
CA GLY A 75 -7.24 -0.22 5.49
C GLY A 75 -6.81 -1.67 5.69
N LEU A 76 -7.73 -2.62 5.49
CA LEU A 76 -7.43 -4.05 5.53
C LEU A 76 -6.44 -4.46 4.43
N ALA A 77 -6.59 -3.93 3.22
CA ALA A 77 -5.65 -4.18 2.13
C ALA A 77 -4.24 -3.65 2.46
N PHE A 78 -4.13 -2.47 3.06
CA PHE A 78 -2.83 -1.93 3.52
C PHE A 78 -2.23 -2.75 4.66
N LEU A 79 -3.05 -3.17 5.63
CA LEU A 79 -2.60 -4.03 6.73
C LEU A 79 -2.05 -5.35 6.19
N PHE A 80 -2.78 -5.98 5.27
CA PHE A 80 -2.34 -7.20 4.62
C PHE A 80 -1.07 -7.00 3.79
N ALA A 81 -0.99 -5.91 3.02
CA ALA A 81 0.20 -5.55 2.26
C ALA A 81 1.43 -5.39 3.17
N ALA A 82 1.28 -4.71 4.30
CA ALA A 82 2.35 -4.51 5.28
C ALA A 82 2.78 -5.85 5.92
N TYR A 83 1.83 -6.72 6.24
CA TYR A 83 2.12 -8.04 6.80
C TYR A 83 2.90 -8.94 5.83
N VAL A 84 2.46 -9.01 4.57
CA VAL A 84 3.15 -9.79 3.51
C VAL A 84 4.54 -9.23 3.26
N ARG A 85 4.67 -7.89 3.19
CA ARG A 85 5.97 -7.24 3.00
C ARG A 85 6.93 -7.56 4.16
N ARG A 86 6.44 -7.56 5.40
CA ARG A 86 7.22 -7.93 6.57
C ARG A 86 7.76 -9.36 6.44
N LYS A 87 6.92 -10.33 6.09
CA LYS A 87 7.36 -11.72 5.89
C LYS A 87 8.43 -11.86 4.79
N GLN A 88 8.30 -11.12 3.69
CA GLN A 88 9.30 -11.15 2.62
C GLN A 88 10.66 -10.61 3.07
N VAL A 89 10.67 -9.53 3.85
CA VAL A 89 11.92 -8.95 4.35
C VAL A 89 12.59 -9.87 5.36
N LEU A 90 11.83 -10.46 6.30
CA LEU A 90 12.39 -11.39 7.29
C LEU A 90 12.80 -12.75 6.70
N GLY A 91 12.13 -13.22 5.63
CA GLY A 91 12.49 -14.47 4.97
C GLY A 91 13.77 -14.36 4.13
N ASP A 92 14.02 -13.19 3.52
CA ASP A 92 15.28 -12.93 2.81
C ASP A 92 16.50 -12.89 3.75
N ASP A 93 16.31 -12.64 5.06
CA ASP A 93 17.40 -12.58 6.05
C ASP A 93 17.91 -13.99 6.46
N ASP A 94 17.07 -15.04 6.42
CA ASP A 94 17.47 -16.41 6.76
C ASP A 94 18.28 -17.09 5.63
N ASP A 95 17.89 -16.88 4.36
CA ASP A 95 18.58 -17.47 3.20
C ASP A 95 20.00 -16.88 2.98
N GLY A 96 20.23 -15.64 3.43
CA GLY A 96 21.54 -14.97 3.34
C GLY A 96 22.55 -15.43 4.40
N ALA A 97 22.07 -15.98 5.52
CA ALA A 97 22.91 -16.49 6.61
C ALA A 97 23.41 -17.92 6.32
N GLU A 98 22.59 -18.77 5.69
CA GLU A 98 23.00 -20.13 5.31
C GLU A 98 24.06 -20.13 4.19
N ALA A 99 23.95 -19.22 3.21
CA ALA A 99 24.94 -19.09 2.13
C ALA A 99 26.31 -18.56 2.61
N ALA A 100 26.36 -17.84 3.75
CA ALA A 100 27.59 -17.37 4.37
C ALA A 100 28.24 -18.44 5.28
N ALA A 101 27.45 -19.39 5.81
CA ALA A 101 27.94 -20.47 6.65
C ALA A 101 28.59 -21.61 5.83
N ASP A 102 28.07 -21.90 4.62
CA ASP A 102 28.58 -22.97 3.74
C ASP A 102 29.93 -22.63 3.08
N GLY A 103 30.34 -21.36 3.13
CA GLY A 103 31.61 -20.88 2.54
C GLY A 103 32.83 -20.91 3.46
N GLN A 104 32.67 -21.25 4.76
CA GLN A 104 33.73 -21.06 5.76
C GLN A 104 34.25 -22.35 6.42
N GLU A 105 33.81 -23.55 6.00
CA GLU A 105 34.25 -24.82 6.59
C GLU A 105 35.40 -25.54 5.84
N VAL A 106 35.98 -24.96 4.77
CA VAL A 106 37.08 -25.60 4.00
C VAL A 106 38.39 -24.81 4.09
N ALA A 107 38.93 -24.66 5.30
CA ALA A 107 40.32 -24.19 5.49
C ALA A 107 40.99 -24.80 6.73
N ALA A 108 40.67 -26.06 7.04
CA ALA A 108 41.34 -26.82 8.09
C ALA A 108 41.90 -28.13 7.51
N ASP A 109 43.01 -28.06 6.76
CA ASP A 109 43.91 -29.22 6.68
C ASP A 109 45.35 -28.83 6.28
N GLY A 110 46.31 -29.37 7.02
CA GLY A 110 47.65 -29.69 6.52
C GLY A 110 48.78 -28.67 6.69
N GLY A 111 49.54 -28.76 7.78
CA GLY A 111 50.82 -28.06 7.93
C GLY A 111 51.67 -28.59 9.08
N SER A 112 52.21 -29.79 8.88
CA SER A 112 53.06 -30.56 9.81
C SER A 112 54.25 -29.80 10.40
N ALA A 113 54.62 -30.25 11.60
CA ALA A 113 55.86 -29.95 12.31
C ALA A 113 57.11 -30.06 11.42
N GLU A 114 58.08 -29.19 11.66
CA GLU A 114 59.51 -29.55 11.69
C GLU A 114 60.32 -28.50 12.48
N VAL A 115 61.47 -28.97 12.96
CA VAL A 115 62.23 -28.62 14.18
C VAL A 115 63.09 -27.36 14.05
#